data_AF-A0A364K6V8-F1
#
_entry.id   AF-A0A364K6V8-F1
#
_cell.length_a   1.000
_cell.length_b   1.000
_cell.length_c   1.000
_cell.angle_alpha   90.00
_cell.angle_beta   90.00
_cell.angle_gamma   90.00
#
_symmetry.space_group_name_H-M   'P 1'
#
loop_
_entity.id
_entity.type
_entity.pdbx_description
1 polymer ?
#
loop_
_entity_poly.entity_id
_entity_poly.type
_entity_poly.pdbx_seq_one_letter_code
_entity_poly.pdbx_strand_id
1 'polypeptide(L)'
;MVGRNVPCPYGNGHKHNYCRERVITIVQAEKKREQRDKEYKNSFLLDLTNWFKGNVKLKEQIKWANHFKQLLHLPLDQSIPQNFVSSFQSWLIFDAPCILKRRPVEFWMLHKREELLGKERVVNSLINAQFTCYEVLKVGKESMVFRSLVDQVEYEVIKENDFISEESILFTRLIRIGKRYEICGPFISFMHEMRGEILVQLEKYNHLEEEHQELSAREHGWKVLGWSIQRAKELEKIEKLVSASPEMFESMREEMLLTTIEAKSEHPGLPIQIIQQLEQFYVTQVAPLQKITQTFYSHSLEMLYQYLSLRFGQSFDWSSLNEDYLNHYFSVWYLEHAKTTPATSKIFLNTSKHLFRWLYSQGISNVYLTFKKVYISLIRSLPITIEARRWIWENGLRPINEDHSNLTADMFMLAVSSAGPVLLVKNKWKPIYLRGFPTIWSDYRFWVRGLIQSDENGCSFVQVENLYPMVTLLDASSNENQVLGHK
;
A
#
# COMPACT_ATOMS: atom_id res chain seq x y z
N MET A 1 1.30 56.95 -7.56
CA MET A 1 2.24 56.94 -8.70
C MET A 1 3.63 57.29 -8.19
N VAL A 2 4.59 56.36 -8.22
CA VAL A 2 5.98 56.63 -7.77
C VAL A 2 6.67 57.48 -8.84
N GLY A 3 7.18 58.66 -8.48
CA GLY A 3 7.75 59.62 -9.41
C GLY A 3 8.99 59.08 -10.15
N ARG A 4 9.18 59.48 -11.43
CA ARG A 4 10.28 59.00 -12.31
C ARG A 4 11.70 59.24 -11.75
N ASN A 5 11.86 60.14 -10.79
CA ASN A 5 13.13 60.50 -10.17
C ASN A 5 13.32 59.95 -8.75
N VAL A 6 12.44 59.06 -8.27
CA VAL A 6 12.59 58.45 -6.96
C VAL A 6 13.82 57.52 -6.96
N PRO A 7 14.64 57.52 -5.89
CA PRO A 7 15.75 56.59 -5.74
C PRO A 7 15.28 55.15 -5.82
N CYS A 8 16.08 54.27 -6.43
CA CYS A 8 15.76 52.86 -6.53
C CYS A 8 15.55 52.25 -5.12
N PRO A 9 14.43 51.56 -4.86
CA PRO A 9 14.10 51.01 -3.53
C PRO A 9 15.08 49.89 -3.10
N TYR A 10 15.93 49.42 -4.01
CA TYR A 10 16.98 48.43 -3.75
C TYR A 10 18.34 49.05 -3.37
N GLY A 11 18.42 50.37 -3.13
CA GLY A 11 19.61 51.02 -2.55
C GLY A 11 20.79 51.25 -3.49
N ASN A 12 20.68 50.92 -4.78
CA ASN A 12 21.81 50.93 -5.72
C ASN A 12 22.19 52.32 -6.29
N GLY A 13 21.77 53.43 -5.68
CA GLY A 13 22.12 54.80 -6.10
C GLY A 13 21.58 55.28 -7.46
N HIS A 14 20.89 54.43 -8.22
CA HIS A 14 20.32 54.77 -9.53
C HIS A 14 18.83 55.16 -9.46
N LYS A 15 18.33 55.84 -10.51
CA LYS A 15 16.92 56.22 -10.65
C LYS A 15 16.03 54.99 -10.84
N HIS A 16 14.80 55.03 -10.31
CA HIS A 16 13.83 53.94 -10.35
C HIS A 16 13.61 53.31 -11.76
N ASN A 17 13.59 54.11 -12.83
CA ASN A 17 13.41 53.61 -14.20
C ASN A 17 14.57 52.71 -14.67
N TYR A 18 15.82 53.06 -14.38
CA TYR A 18 17.00 52.27 -14.76
C TYR A 18 17.05 50.91 -14.03
N CYS A 19 16.63 50.88 -12.76
CA CYS A 19 16.50 49.63 -12.01
C CYS A 19 15.44 48.71 -12.64
N ARG A 20 14.30 49.28 -13.05
CA ARG A 20 13.19 48.53 -13.66
C ARG A 20 13.60 47.94 -15.03
N GLU A 21 14.31 48.70 -15.85
CA GLU A 21 14.82 48.24 -17.14
C GLU A 21 15.85 47.10 -16.97
N ARG A 22 16.79 47.20 -16.02
CA ARG A 22 17.73 46.12 -15.70
C ARG A 22 17.04 44.85 -15.22
N VAL A 23 16.05 44.97 -14.34
CA VAL A 23 15.26 43.81 -13.86
C VAL A 23 14.51 43.14 -15.02
N ILE A 24 13.88 43.92 -15.91
CA ILE A 24 13.22 43.39 -17.11
C ILE A 24 14.23 42.66 -18.02
N THR A 25 15.43 43.21 -18.17
CA THR A 25 16.50 42.62 -19.00
C THR A 25 17.01 41.30 -18.43
N ILE A 26 17.16 41.20 -17.10
CA ILE A 26 17.56 39.97 -16.40
C ILE A 26 16.49 38.88 -16.56
N VAL A 27 15.21 39.21 -16.33
CA VAL A 27 14.10 38.27 -16.49
C VAL A 27 14.00 37.76 -17.93
N GLN A 28 14.19 38.64 -18.92
CA GLN A 28 14.21 38.24 -20.33
C GLN A 28 15.42 37.34 -20.68
N ALA A 29 16.60 37.63 -20.13
CA ALA A 29 17.79 36.80 -20.31
C ALA A 29 17.63 35.41 -19.66
N GLU A 30 16.96 35.34 -18.51
CA GLU A 30 16.62 34.08 -17.84
C GLU A 30 15.62 33.26 -18.65
N LYS A 31 14.51 33.86 -19.11
CA LYS A 31 13.55 33.19 -20.00
C LYS A 31 14.22 32.67 -21.28
N LYS A 32 15.12 33.44 -21.89
CA LYS A 32 15.88 33.00 -23.08
C LYS A 32 16.84 31.85 -22.79
N ARG A 33 17.44 31.82 -21.59
CA ARG A 33 18.29 30.71 -21.15
C ARG A 33 17.48 29.45 -20.88
N GLU A 34 16.35 29.57 -20.20
CA GLU A 34 15.42 28.46 -19.95
C GLU A 34 14.91 27.86 -21.26
N GLN A 35 14.52 28.70 -22.23
CA GLN A 35 14.10 28.24 -23.54
C GLN A 35 15.19 27.44 -24.27
N ARG A 36 16.44 27.92 -24.22
CA ARG A 36 17.59 27.21 -24.80
C ARG A 36 17.88 25.88 -24.09
N ASP A 37 17.88 25.88 -22.76
CA ASP A 37 18.09 24.66 -21.98
C ASP A 37 16.97 23.63 -22.27
N LYS A 38 15.72 24.09 -22.47
CA LYS A 38 14.58 23.25 -22.86
C LYS A 38 14.73 22.66 -24.26
N GLU A 39 15.20 23.44 -25.23
CA GLU A 39 15.52 22.96 -26.58
C GLU A 39 16.60 21.88 -26.55
N TYR A 40 17.67 22.09 -25.77
CA TYR A 40 18.71 21.08 -25.57
C TYR A 40 18.17 19.83 -24.91
N LYS A 41 17.38 19.96 -23.83
CA LYS A 41 16.74 18.82 -23.16
C LYS A 41 15.94 17.98 -24.15
N ASN A 42 15.04 18.60 -24.93
CA ASN A 42 14.20 17.89 -25.88
C ASN A 42 15.03 17.17 -26.97
N SER A 43 16.04 17.86 -27.51
CA SER A 43 16.96 17.27 -28.48
C SER A 43 17.71 16.06 -27.90
N PHE A 44 18.19 16.16 -26.66
CA PHE A 44 18.92 15.09 -25.99
C PHE A 44 18.05 13.90 -25.62
N LEU A 45 16.81 14.13 -25.17
CA LEU A 45 15.87 13.05 -24.89
C LEU A 45 15.53 12.25 -26.15
N LEU A 46 15.33 12.93 -27.27
CA LEU A 46 15.10 12.29 -28.56
C LEU A 46 16.31 11.46 -28.99
N ASP A 47 17.51 12.04 -28.95
CA ASP A 47 18.76 11.36 -29.32
C ASP A 47 19.03 10.15 -28.40
N LEU A 48 18.91 10.33 -27.09
CA LEU A 48 19.06 9.27 -26.09
C LEU A 48 18.07 8.11 -26.33
N THR A 49 16.81 8.42 -26.65
CA THR A 49 15.79 7.41 -26.94
C THR A 49 16.13 6.61 -28.20
N ASN A 50 16.56 7.30 -29.27
CA ASN A 50 16.95 6.66 -30.52
C ASN A 50 18.23 5.83 -30.35
N TRP A 51 19.22 6.38 -29.65
CA TRP A 51 20.45 5.68 -29.29
C TRP A 51 20.15 4.42 -28.47
N PHE A 52 19.27 4.50 -27.47
CA PHE A 52 18.89 3.36 -26.64
C PHE A 52 18.23 2.26 -27.48
N LYS A 53 17.29 2.61 -28.38
CA LYS A 53 16.65 1.63 -29.29
C LYS A 53 17.64 0.88 -30.16
N GLY A 54 18.73 1.53 -30.59
CA GLY A 54 19.78 0.90 -31.41
C GLY A 54 20.73 -0.02 -30.63
N ASN A 55 20.86 0.15 -29.31
CA ASN A 55 21.90 -0.52 -28.50
C ASN A 55 21.35 -1.62 -27.57
N VAL A 56 20.04 -1.76 -27.42
CA VAL A 56 19.43 -2.70 -26.48
C VAL A 56 19.17 -4.07 -27.12
N LYS A 57 19.59 -5.13 -26.43
CA LYS A 57 19.27 -6.51 -26.84
C LYS A 57 17.88 -6.91 -26.36
N LEU A 58 17.07 -7.51 -27.24
CA LEU A 58 15.71 -7.95 -26.94
C LEU A 58 15.63 -8.90 -25.73
N LYS A 59 16.61 -9.80 -25.56
CA LYS A 59 16.67 -10.74 -24.42
C LYS A 59 16.83 -10.03 -23.07
N GLU A 60 17.53 -8.89 -23.03
CA GLU A 60 17.71 -8.12 -21.80
C GLU A 60 16.44 -7.35 -21.43
N GLN A 61 15.65 -6.93 -22.42
CA GLN A 61 14.38 -6.23 -22.17
C GLN A 61 13.38 -7.10 -21.39
N ILE A 62 13.32 -8.41 -21.66
CA ILE A 62 12.41 -9.32 -20.94
C ILE A 62 12.80 -9.42 -19.45
N LYS A 63 14.11 -9.56 -19.17
CA LYS A 63 14.62 -9.58 -17.79
C LYS A 63 14.25 -8.29 -17.05
N TRP A 64 14.50 -7.14 -17.67
CA TRP A 64 14.22 -5.84 -17.07
C TRP A 64 12.72 -5.55 -16.97
N ALA A 65 11.90 -6.06 -17.88
CA ALA A 65 10.44 -6.01 -17.76
C ALA A 65 9.95 -6.76 -16.53
N ASN A 66 10.49 -7.96 -16.26
CA ASN A 66 10.13 -8.71 -15.05
C ASN A 66 10.59 -7.99 -13.78
N HIS A 67 11.78 -7.41 -13.77
CA HIS A 67 12.27 -6.62 -12.63
C HIS A 67 11.39 -5.38 -12.39
N PHE A 68 11.02 -4.66 -13.43
CA PHE A 68 10.09 -3.53 -13.34
C PHE A 68 8.72 -3.93 -12.76
N LYS A 69 8.18 -5.07 -13.20
CA LYS A 69 6.94 -5.61 -12.63
C LYS A 69 7.09 -5.95 -11.15
N GLN A 70 8.24 -6.50 -10.74
CA GLN A 70 8.51 -6.77 -9.32
C GLN A 70 8.53 -5.47 -8.51
N LEU A 71 9.19 -4.42 -9.00
CA LEU A 71 9.23 -3.11 -8.34
C LEU A 71 7.83 -2.51 -8.14
N LEU A 72 6.93 -2.70 -9.12
CA LEU A 72 5.56 -2.19 -9.09
C LEU A 72 4.51 -3.16 -8.55
N HIS A 73 4.93 -4.33 -8.05
CA HIS A 73 4.02 -5.43 -7.65
C HIS A 73 3.00 -5.82 -8.74
N LEU A 74 3.40 -5.76 -10.02
CA LEU A 74 2.57 -6.17 -11.15
C LEU A 74 2.68 -7.70 -11.38
N PRO A 75 1.62 -8.36 -11.92
CA PRO A 75 1.64 -9.79 -12.23
C PRO A 75 2.75 -10.13 -13.25
N LEU A 76 3.61 -11.11 -12.93
CA LEU A 76 4.77 -11.47 -13.76
C LEU A 76 4.38 -12.18 -15.06
N ASP A 77 3.28 -12.92 -15.01
CA ASP A 77 2.66 -13.70 -16.08
C ASP A 77 1.94 -12.84 -17.13
N GLN A 78 1.63 -11.57 -16.81
CA GLN A 78 0.94 -10.64 -17.71
C GLN A 78 1.91 -9.63 -18.34
N SER A 79 1.56 -9.07 -19.49
CA SER A 79 2.31 -7.95 -20.09
C SER A 79 2.22 -6.69 -19.23
N ILE A 80 3.20 -5.78 -19.33
CA ILE A 80 3.13 -4.47 -18.67
C ILE A 80 1.87 -3.74 -19.16
N PRO A 81 1.00 -3.25 -18.27
CA PRO A 81 -0.21 -2.54 -18.67
C PRO A 81 0.11 -1.30 -19.52
N GLN A 82 -0.77 -0.95 -20.47
CA GLN A 82 -0.52 0.13 -21.44
C GLN A 82 -0.21 1.48 -20.78
N ASN A 83 -0.87 1.80 -19.66
CA ASN A 83 -0.65 3.03 -18.90
C ASN A 83 0.75 3.10 -18.24
N PHE A 84 1.46 2.00 -18.10
CA PHE A 84 2.83 1.96 -17.57
C PHE A 84 3.92 1.86 -18.64
N VAL A 85 3.57 1.80 -19.93
CA VAL A 85 4.56 1.62 -21.00
C VAL A 85 5.53 2.80 -21.07
N SER A 86 5.04 4.04 -20.95
CA SER A 86 5.88 5.24 -20.89
C SER A 86 6.76 5.26 -19.65
N SER A 87 6.23 4.84 -18.50
CA SER A 87 6.96 4.73 -17.23
C SER A 87 8.07 3.69 -17.31
N PHE A 88 7.79 2.54 -17.92
CA PHE A 88 8.78 1.49 -18.16
C PHE A 88 9.91 1.96 -19.07
N GLN A 89 9.59 2.65 -20.18
CA GLN A 89 10.61 3.22 -21.07
C GLN A 89 11.46 4.27 -20.35
N SER A 90 10.83 5.16 -19.58
CA SER A 90 11.53 6.16 -18.79
C SER A 90 12.44 5.51 -17.74
N TRP A 91 11.97 4.47 -17.05
CA TRP A 91 12.76 3.75 -16.06
C TRP A 91 13.97 3.06 -16.68
N LEU A 92 13.79 2.40 -17.83
CA LEU A 92 14.90 1.77 -18.56
C LEU A 92 16.01 2.76 -18.91
N ILE A 93 15.65 3.96 -19.38
CA ILE A 93 16.60 4.95 -19.86
C ILE A 93 17.38 5.60 -18.70
N PHE A 94 16.70 5.91 -17.59
CA PHE A 94 17.24 6.76 -16.53
C PHE A 94 17.69 6.05 -15.26
N ASP A 95 17.10 4.89 -14.95
CA ASP A 95 17.26 4.24 -13.65
C ASP A 95 17.87 2.84 -13.77
N ALA A 96 17.39 2.03 -14.73
CA ALA A 96 17.83 0.64 -14.86
C ALA A 96 19.27 0.55 -15.40
N PRO A 97 20.19 -0.18 -14.73
CA PRO A 97 21.56 -0.38 -15.20
C PRO A 97 21.62 -1.46 -16.30
N CYS A 98 20.85 -1.27 -17.36
CA CYS A 98 20.54 -2.31 -18.34
C CYS A 98 21.58 -2.48 -19.45
N ILE A 99 22.56 -1.59 -19.58
CA ILE A 99 23.63 -1.67 -20.59
C ILE A 99 24.97 -1.77 -19.87
N LEU A 100 25.64 -2.93 -19.97
CA LEU A 100 26.94 -3.18 -19.32
C LEU A 100 26.96 -2.83 -17.81
N LYS A 101 25.84 -3.09 -17.12
CA LYS A 101 25.62 -2.74 -15.70
C LYS A 101 25.67 -1.22 -15.40
N ARG A 102 25.45 -0.38 -16.42
CA ARG A 102 25.34 1.09 -16.29
C ARG A 102 24.01 1.57 -16.84
N ARG A 103 23.60 2.78 -16.43
CA ARG A 103 22.36 3.39 -16.88
C ARG A 103 22.55 3.89 -18.33
N PRO A 104 21.56 3.72 -19.21
CA PRO A 104 21.67 4.18 -20.60
C PRO A 104 22.05 5.65 -20.72
N VAL A 105 21.49 6.53 -19.89
CA VAL A 105 21.81 7.97 -19.88
C VAL A 105 23.31 8.24 -19.60
N GLU A 106 23.94 7.46 -18.73
CA GLU A 106 25.36 7.60 -18.40
C GLU A 106 26.23 7.13 -19.57
N PHE A 107 25.86 5.98 -20.15
CA PHE A 107 26.61 5.38 -21.24
C PHE A 107 26.49 6.21 -22.52
N TRP A 108 25.31 6.72 -22.83
CA TRP A 108 25.07 7.66 -23.93
C TRP A 108 25.93 8.93 -23.79
N MET A 109 26.00 9.52 -22.60
CA MET A 109 26.85 10.70 -22.36
C MET A 109 28.32 10.43 -22.66
N LEU A 110 28.84 9.26 -22.27
CA LEU A 110 30.23 8.88 -22.56
C LEU A 110 30.50 8.80 -24.07
N HIS A 111 29.53 8.34 -24.87
CA HIS A 111 29.65 8.24 -26.33
C HIS A 111 29.51 9.59 -27.04
N LYS A 112 28.84 10.54 -26.42
CA LYS A 112 28.50 11.85 -27.01
C LYS A 112 29.26 13.02 -26.40
N ARG A 113 30.32 12.75 -25.62
CA ARG A 113 31.02 13.74 -24.80
C ARG A 113 31.42 15.01 -25.56
N GLU A 114 31.92 14.87 -26.79
CA GLU A 114 32.36 16.01 -27.62
C GLU A 114 31.18 16.87 -28.12
N GLU A 115 30.07 16.24 -28.50
CA GLU A 115 28.84 16.94 -28.97
C GLU A 115 28.10 17.68 -27.84
N LEU A 116 28.38 17.30 -26.58
CA LEU A 116 27.75 17.82 -25.37
C LEU A 116 28.54 18.95 -24.70
N LEU A 117 29.72 19.30 -25.21
CA LEU A 117 30.55 20.40 -24.70
C LEU A 117 29.77 21.74 -24.70
N GLY A 118 29.82 22.46 -23.58
CA GLY A 118 29.10 23.71 -23.38
C GLY A 118 27.62 23.55 -23.01
N LYS A 119 27.14 22.31 -22.82
CA LYS A 119 25.76 21.97 -22.45
C LYS A 119 25.69 21.14 -21.16
N GLU A 120 26.75 21.18 -20.35
CA GLU A 120 26.98 20.31 -19.20
C GLU A 120 25.87 20.41 -18.15
N ARG A 121 25.23 21.59 -17.99
CA ARG A 121 24.15 21.77 -17.01
C ARG A 121 22.97 20.83 -17.28
N VAL A 122 22.48 20.80 -18.51
CA VAL A 122 21.31 19.99 -18.90
C VAL A 122 21.68 18.50 -18.84
N VAL A 123 22.89 18.16 -19.29
CA VAL A 123 23.42 16.78 -19.26
C VAL A 123 23.56 16.28 -17.83
N ASN A 124 24.19 17.04 -16.95
CA ASN A 124 24.33 16.69 -15.54
C ASN A 124 22.96 16.59 -14.87
N SER A 125 22.02 17.46 -15.24
CA SER A 125 20.65 17.34 -14.74
C SER A 125 19.99 16.05 -15.22
N LEU A 126 20.14 15.64 -16.48
CA LEU A 126 19.59 14.37 -17.00
C LEU A 126 20.17 13.15 -16.26
N ILE A 127 21.48 13.13 -16.00
CA ILE A 127 22.16 12.03 -15.32
C ILE A 127 21.70 11.92 -13.86
N ASN A 128 21.54 13.06 -13.19
CA ASN A 128 21.18 13.11 -11.79
C ASN A 128 19.66 13.04 -11.55
N ALA A 129 18.86 13.16 -12.61
CA ALA A 129 17.41 13.15 -12.51
C ALA A 129 16.91 11.78 -11.99
N GLN A 130 16.45 11.79 -10.75
CA GLN A 130 15.92 10.61 -10.06
C GLN A 130 14.39 10.63 -10.09
N PHE A 131 13.79 9.46 -10.21
CA PHE A 131 12.35 9.31 -10.02
C PHE A 131 12.06 9.19 -8.53
N THR A 132 11.28 10.13 -8.00
CA THR A 132 10.94 10.20 -6.57
C THR A 132 9.60 10.90 -6.38
N CYS A 133 9.18 11.08 -5.12
CA CYS A 133 7.93 11.71 -4.75
C CYS A 133 8.11 13.14 -4.22
N TYR A 134 7.20 14.00 -4.62
CA TYR A 134 7.16 15.41 -4.27
C TYR A 134 5.76 15.80 -3.79
N GLU A 135 5.68 16.70 -2.84
CA GLU A 135 4.46 17.34 -2.37
C GLU A 135 4.30 18.70 -3.05
N VAL A 136 3.12 18.98 -3.61
CA VAL A 136 2.82 20.26 -4.27
C VAL A 136 2.33 21.26 -3.23
N LEU A 137 3.19 22.21 -2.87
CA LEU A 137 2.87 23.21 -1.85
C LEU A 137 2.06 24.38 -2.39
N LYS A 138 2.30 24.77 -3.65
CA LYS A 138 1.69 25.95 -4.24
C LYS A 138 1.61 25.84 -5.76
N VAL A 139 0.45 26.18 -6.32
CA VAL A 139 0.23 26.27 -7.77
C VAL A 139 0.05 27.72 -8.18
N GLY A 140 1.09 28.30 -8.81
CA GLY A 140 1.05 29.64 -9.37
C GLY A 140 0.57 29.69 -10.82
N LYS A 141 0.67 30.88 -11.44
CA LYS A 141 0.31 31.06 -12.87
C LYS A 141 1.38 30.52 -13.82
N GLU A 142 2.66 30.82 -13.58
CA GLU A 142 3.79 30.42 -14.45
C GLU A 142 4.71 29.35 -13.82
N SER A 143 4.57 29.10 -12.51
CA SER A 143 5.38 28.11 -11.77
C SER A 143 4.59 27.47 -10.63
N MET A 144 5.07 26.30 -10.19
CA MET A 144 4.60 25.53 -9.06
C MET A 144 5.75 25.34 -8.07
N VAL A 145 5.46 25.15 -6.79
CA VAL A 145 6.49 24.85 -5.77
C VAL A 145 6.29 23.43 -5.29
N PHE A 146 7.29 22.59 -5.52
CA PHE A 146 7.31 21.19 -5.11
C PHE A 146 8.27 21.05 -3.94
N ARG A 147 7.92 20.27 -2.92
CA ARG A 147 8.84 19.85 -1.86
C ARG A 147 9.12 18.38 -2.00
N SER A 148 10.39 18.00 -2.11
CA SER A 148 10.76 16.59 -2.11
C SER A 148 10.48 15.98 -0.74
N LEU A 149 9.79 14.85 -0.72
CA LEU A 149 9.48 14.15 0.52
C LEU A 149 10.70 13.41 1.11
N VAL A 150 11.77 13.26 0.33
CA VAL A 150 12.99 12.54 0.74
C VAL A 150 13.96 13.46 1.49
N ASP A 151 14.23 14.64 0.95
CA ASP A 151 15.26 15.57 1.47
C ASP A 151 14.67 16.92 1.93
N GLN A 152 13.34 17.09 1.84
CA GLN A 152 12.62 18.30 2.23
C GLN A 152 13.03 19.57 1.45
N VAL A 153 13.74 19.40 0.33
CA VAL A 153 14.18 20.53 -0.52
C VAL A 153 13.01 21.01 -1.38
N GLU A 154 12.87 22.32 -1.49
CA GLU A 154 11.88 22.96 -2.34
C GLU A 154 12.44 23.27 -3.73
N TYR A 155 11.63 22.97 -4.74
CA TYR A 155 11.93 23.15 -6.15
C TYR A 155 10.87 24.01 -6.80
N GLU A 156 11.29 25.09 -7.46
CA GLU A 156 10.40 25.85 -8.33
C GLU A 156 10.31 25.15 -9.69
N VAL A 157 9.12 24.65 -10.02
CA VAL A 157 8.82 23.87 -11.22
C VAL A 157 8.02 24.71 -12.22
N ILE A 158 8.40 24.69 -13.49
CA ILE A 158 7.69 25.36 -14.57
C ILE A 158 6.31 24.71 -14.73
N LYS A 159 5.26 25.52 -14.75
CA LYS A 159 3.91 25.02 -14.94
C LYS A 159 3.66 24.73 -16.42
N GLU A 160 3.54 23.45 -16.76
CA GLU A 160 3.19 23.00 -18.11
C GLU A 160 1.83 22.33 -18.20
N ASN A 161 1.35 21.76 -17.07
CA ASN A 161 0.07 21.06 -16.96
C ASN A 161 -0.83 21.77 -15.95
N ASP A 162 -2.07 22.03 -16.35
CA ASP A 162 -3.09 22.63 -15.47
C ASP A 162 -3.78 21.60 -14.56
N PHE A 163 -3.51 20.31 -14.74
CA PHE A 163 -4.16 19.21 -14.02
C PHE A 163 -3.54 18.90 -12.65
N ILE A 164 -2.44 19.57 -12.27
CA ILE A 164 -1.78 19.34 -10.99
C ILE A 164 -2.44 20.23 -9.94
N SER A 165 -3.12 19.61 -8.98
CA SER A 165 -3.75 20.31 -7.86
C SER A 165 -2.76 20.63 -6.76
N GLU A 166 -3.04 21.70 -6.02
CA GLU A 166 -2.36 22.00 -4.76
C GLU A 166 -2.59 20.83 -3.77
N GLU A 167 -1.65 20.64 -2.84
CA GLU A 167 -1.65 19.59 -1.81
C GLU A 167 -1.51 18.14 -2.33
N SER A 168 -1.46 17.92 -3.65
CA SER A 168 -1.23 16.60 -4.23
C SER A 168 0.20 16.10 -4.04
N ILE A 169 0.36 14.77 -4.07
CA ILE A 169 1.66 14.09 -4.04
C ILE A 169 1.94 13.55 -5.42
N LEU A 170 3.07 13.94 -6.02
CA LEU A 170 3.47 13.51 -7.35
C LEU A 170 4.72 12.63 -7.30
N PHE A 171 4.61 11.44 -7.88
CA PHE A 171 5.77 10.65 -8.27
C PHE A 171 6.21 11.06 -9.66
N THR A 172 7.39 11.66 -9.76
CA THR A 172 7.91 12.19 -11.01
C THR A 172 9.43 12.34 -10.96
N ARG A 173 9.99 12.81 -12.07
CA ARG A 173 11.40 13.17 -12.19
C ARG A 173 11.48 14.65 -12.56
N LEU A 174 12.34 15.39 -11.87
CA LEU A 174 12.59 16.79 -12.17
C LEU A 174 13.93 16.97 -12.90
N ILE A 175 13.92 17.78 -13.94
CA ILE A 175 15.13 18.24 -14.65
C ILE A 175 15.25 19.74 -14.49
N ARG A 176 16.46 20.20 -14.16
CA ARG A 176 16.78 21.61 -14.04
C ARG A 176 16.93 22.25 -15.41
N ILE A 177 16.16 23.32 -15.64
CA ILE A 177 16.15 24.16 -16.84
C ILE A 177 16.38 25.60 -16.39
N GLY A 178 17.58 26.14 -16.64
CA GLY A 178 18.00 27.42 -16.08
C GLY A 178 18.02 27.41 -14.54
N LYS A 179 17.17 28.23 -13.93
CA LYS A 179 17.03 28.33 -12.46
C LYS A 179 15.87 27.48 -11.90
N ARG A 180 14.94 27.08 -12.75
CA ARG A 180 13.75 26.32 -12.40
C ARG A 180 13.90 24.86 -12.82
N TYR A 181 12.90 24.06 -12.48
CA TYR A 181 12.81 22.65 -12.81
C TYR A 181 11.63 22.39 -13.74
N GLU A 182 11.67 21.30 -14.48
CA GLU A 182 10.60 20.86 -15.36
C GLU A 182 10.37 19.36 -15.09
N ILE A 183 9.11 18.93 -15.18
CA ILE A 183 8.77 17.51 -15.11
C ILE A 183 9.34 16.80 -16.34
N CYS A 184 10.04 15.68 -16.12
CA CYS A 184 10.63 14.88 -17.19
C CYS A 184 10.08 13.45 -17.18
N GLY A 185 9.25 13.16 -18.17
CA GLY A 185 8.64 11.84 -18.35
C GLY A 185 7.27 11.75 -17.68
N PRO A 186 6.75 10.53 -17.49
CA PRO A 186 5.44 10.33 -16.90
C PRO A 186 5.46 10.69 -15.42
N PHE A 187 4.33 11.20 -14.93
CA PHE A 187 4.08 11.43 -13.52
C PHE A 187 2.81 10.71 -13.08
N ILE A 188 2.74 10.38 -11.80
CA ILE A 188 1.55 9.81 -11.16
C ILE A 188 1.25 10.63 -9.93
N SER A 189 0.00 11.11 -9.81
CA SER A 189 -0.45 11.89 -8.67
C SER A 189 -1.30 11.05 -7.72
N PHE A 190 -1.12 11.28 -6.42
CA PHE A 190 -1.95 10.75 -5.35
C PHE A 190 -2.50 11.91 -4.52
N MET A 191 -3.61 11.65 -3.84
CA MET A 191 -4.22 12.61 -2.93
C MET A 191 -3.37 12.76 -1.66
N HIS A 192 -3.50 13.92 -0.99
CA HIS A 192 -2.69 14.27 0.19
C HIS A 192 -2.84 13.28 1.34
N GLU A 193 -3.99 12.61 1.45
CA GLU A 193 -4.31 11.64 2.50
C GLU A 193 -3.32 10.47 2.53
N MET A 194 -2.72 10.14 1.38
CA MET A 194 -1.71 9.08 1.27
C MET A 194 -0.31 9.51 1.75
N ARG A 195 -0.11 10.79 2.11
CA ARG A 195 1.19 11.36 2.48
C ARG A 195 1.86 10.62 3.62
N GLY A 196 1.12 10.37 4.69
CA GLY A 196 1.65 9.70 5.88
C GLY A 196 2.16 8.30 5.54
N GLU A 197 1.37 7.52 4.80
CA GLU A 197 1.74 6.14 4.45
C GLU A 197 2.92 6.11 3.45
N ILE A 198 2.96 7.04 2.49
CA ILE A 198 4.08 7.20 1.55
C ILE A 198 5.38 7.54 2.28
N LEU A 199 5.35 8.46 3.26
CA LEU A 199 6.53 8.83 4.04
C LEU A 199 7.09 7.64 4.84
N VAL A 200 6.23 6.87 5.48
CA VAL A 200 6.64 5.67 6.22
C VAL A 200 7.33 4.66 5.31
N GLN A 201 6.83 4.47 4.08
CA GLN A 201 7.49 3.56 3.13
C GLN A 201 8.84 4.11 2.64
N LEU A 202 8.97 5.42 2.41
CA LEU A 202 10.25 6.03 2.03
C LEU A 202 11.30 5.82 3.13
N GLU A 203 10.94 6.08 4.39
CA GLU A 203 11.83 5.83 5.54
C GLU A 203 12.23 4.36 5.63
N LYS A 204 11.24 3.45 5.51
CA LYS A 204 11.49 2.01 5.54
C LYS A 204 12.49 1.56 4.48
N TYR A 205 12.35 2.01 3.23
CA TYR A 205 13.31 1.65 2.18
C TYR A 205 14.66 2.35 2.35
N ASN A 206 14.70 3.56 2.92
CA ASN A 206 15.96 4.24 3.24
C ASN A 206 16.74 3.57 4.39
N HIS A 207 16.05 2.90 5.32
CA HIS A 207 16.68 2.23 6.48
C HIS A 207 16.98 0.73 6.28
N LEU A 208 16.44 0.09 5.24
CA LEU A 208 16.50 -1.37 5.07
C LEU A 208 17.78 -1.93 4.40
N GLU A 209 18.74 -1.10 3.96
CA GLU A 209 19.93 -1.61 3.26
C GLU A 209 21.25 -0.96 3.72
N GLU A 210 21.95 -1.65 4.62
CA GLU A 210 23.36 -1.39 4.96
C GLU A 210 24.36 -2.25 4.15
N GLU A 211 23.95 -3.05 3.14
CA GLU A 211 24.92 -3.96 2.49
C GLU A 211 25.03 -3.98 0.95
N HIS A 212 24.15 -3.38 0.11
CA HIS A 212 24.38 -3.42 -1.35
C HIS A 212 23.96 -2.15 -2.14
N GLN A 213 24.98 -1.46 -2.70
CA GLN A 213 25.04 -0.63 -3.94
C GLN A 213 24.02 0.52 -4.16
N GLU A 214 24.52 1.65 -4.70
CA GLU A 214 23.76 2.85 -5.19
C GLU A 214 22.51 2.56 -6.06
N LEU A 215 22.40 1.34 -6.57
CA LEU A 215 21.28 0.85 -7.38
C LEU A 215 19.96 0.81 -6.58
N SER A 216 19.99 0.43 -5.30
CA SER A 216 18.77 0.31 -4.50
C SER A 216 18.11 1.67 -4.25
N ALA A 217 18.91 2.68 -3.92
CA ALA A 217 18.43 4.03 -3.63
C ALA A 217 17.63 4.66 -4.79
N ARG A 218 18.03 4.41 -6.05
CA ARG A 218 17.29 4.91 -7.23
C ARG A 218 16.01 4.13 -7.53
N GLU A 219 15.91 2.90 -7.06
CA GLU A 219 14.70 2.08 -7.18
C GLU A 219 13.68 2.37 -6.07
N HIS A 220 14.05 3.04 -4.97
CA HIS A 220 13.15 3.34 -3.85
C HIS A 220 11.89 4.08 -4.30
N GLY A 221 12.03 5.13 -5.11
CA GLY A 221 10.88 5.88 -5.64
C GLY A 221 9.90 4.99 -6.42
N TRP A 222 10.41 4.01 -7.16
CA TRP A 222 9.60 3.04 -7.91
C TRP A 222 8.95 1.99 -7.01
N LYS A 223 9.66 1.48 -6.00
CA LYS A 223 9.10 0.54 -5.00
C LYS A 223 7.95 1.20 -4.22
N VAL A 224 8.16 2.45 -3.78
CA VAL A 224 7.13 3.21 -3.06
C VAL A 224 5.94 3.52 -3.97
N LEU A 225 6.18 3.84 -5.25
CA LEU A 225 5.10 4.00 -6.22
C LEU A 225 4.28 2.72 -6.37
N GLY A 226 4.93 1.56 -6.55
CA GLY A 226 4.28 0.25 -6.65
C GLY A 226 3.37 -0.04 -5.48
N TRP A 227 3.90 0.17 -4.27
CA TRP A 227 3.13 0.07 -3.04
C TRP A 227 1.94 1.05 -3.00
N SER A 228 2.16 2.32 -3.41
CA SER A 228 1.12 3.36 -3.40
C SER A 228 -0.02 3.05 -4.36
N ILE A 229 0.28 2.50 -5.55
CA ILE A 229 -0.74 2.06 -6.52
C ILE A 229 -1.57 0.92 -5.94
N GLN A 230 -0.93 -0.07 -5.32
CA GLN A 230 -1.63 -1.18 -4.69
C GLN A 230 -2.55 -0.67 -3.57
N ARG A 231 -2.03 0.23 -2.73
CA ARG A 231 -2.77 0.85 -1.64
C ARG A 231 -3.96 1.68 -2.13
N ALA A 232 -3.78 2.48 -3.18
CA ALA A 232 -4.87 3.24 -3.79
C ALA A 232 -5.96 2.32 -4.34
N LYS A 233 -5.61 1.20 -4.97
CA LYS A 233 -6.60 0.20 -5.43
C LYS A 233 -7.32 -0.48 -4.27
N GLU A 234 -6.64 -0.73 -3.15
CA GLU A 234 -7.28 -1.24 -1.94
C GLU A 234 -8.26 -0.20 -1.37
N LEU A 235 -7.86 1.07 -1.30
CA LEU A 235 -8.72 2.17 -0.85
C LEU A 235 -9.93 2.38 -1.77
N GLU A 236 -9.77 2.37 -3.09
CA GLU A 236 -10.89 2.47 -4.04
C GLU A 236 -11.84 1.27 -3.94
N LYS A 237 -11.31 0.04 -3.76
CA LYS A 237 -12.16 -1.13 -3.50
C LYS A 237 -12.94 -0.95 -2.21
N ILE A 238 -12.31 -0.44 -1.17
CA ILE A 238 -12.94 -0.15 0.11
C ILE A 238 -13.97 0.97 -0.02
N GLU A 239 -13.67 2.05 -0.75
CA GLU A 239 -14.60 3.16 -0.98
C GLU A 239 -15.81 2.70 -1.79
N LYS A 240 -15.61 1.85 -2.81
CA LYS A 240 -16.70 1.19 -3.53
C LYS A 240 -17.50 0.23 -2.65
N LEU A 241 -16.86 -0.45 -1.69
CA LEU A 241 -17.54 -1.29 -0.69
C LEU A 241 -18.30 -0.46 0.37
N VAL A 242 -17.80 0.73 0.72
CA VAL A 242 -18.41 1.67 1.68
C VAL A 242 -19.52 2.52 1.03
N SER A 243 -19.44 2.75 -0.27
CA SER A 243 -20.45 3.44 -1.08
C SER A 243 -21.55 2.51 -1.60
N ALA A 244 -21.31 1.19 -1.55
CA ALA A 244 -22.36 0.20 -1.78
C ALA A 244 -23.34 0.22 -0.59
N SER A 245 -24.62 0.01 -0.92
CA SER A 245 -25.80 0.11 -0.04
C SER A 245 -25.53 -0.23 1.45
N PRO A 246 -26.14 0.50 2.41
CA PRO A 246 -26.14 0.17 3.84
C PRO A 246 -26.47 -1.31 4.14
N GLU A 247 -27.19 -1.97 3.23
CA GLU A 247 -27.55 -3.38 3.28
C GLU A 247 -26.35 -4.34 3.16
N MET A 248 -25.25 -3.99 2.47
CA MET A 248 -24.04 -4.83 2.45
C MET A 248 -23.21 -4.71 3.73
N PHE A 249 -23.20 -3.51 4.34
CA PHE A 249 -22.52 -3.30 5.61
C PHE A 249 -23.31 -3.93 6.77
N GLU A 250 -24.64 -3.80 6.73
CA GLU A 250 -25.56 -4.59 7.54
C GLU A 250 -25.38 -6.08 7.24
N SER A 251 -25.23 -6.54 5.99
CA SER A 251 -25.00 -7.95 5.63
C SER A 251 -23.64 -8.51 6.10
N MET A 252 -22.54 -7.76 6.09
CA MET A 252 -21.25 -8.21 6.64
C MET A 252 -21.25 -8.19 8.17
N ARG A 253 -21.92 -7.18 8.76
CA ARG A 253 -22.17 -7.09 10.19
C ARG A 253 -23.12 -8.20 10.63
N GLU A 254 -24.14 -8.50 9.84
CA GLU A 254 -25.08 -9.60 9.97
C GLU A 254 -24.38 -10.92 9.69
N GLU A 255 -23.45 -11.09 8.76
CA GLU A 255 -22.68 -12.34 8.64
C GLU A 255 -21.78 -12.58 9.86
N MET A 256 -21.27 -11.52 10.49
CA MET A 256 -20.56 -11.61 11.76
C MET A 256 -21.49 -11.73 13.00
N LEU A 257 -22.74 -11.25 12.95
CA LEU A 257 -23.71 -11.25 14.07
C LEU A 257 -24.78 -12.36 13.99
N LEU A 258 -25.18 -12.84 12.80
CA LEU A 258 -26.16 -13.92 12.57
C LEU A 258 -25.63 -15.28 13.02
N THR A 259 -24.33 -15.43 13.27
CA THR A 259 -23.82 -16.65 13.92
C THR A 259 -24.01 -16.66 15.43
N THR A 260 -24.49 -15.58 16.05
CA THR A 260 -24.90 -15.59 17.48
C THR A 260 -26.22 -16.32 17.72
N ILE A 261 -26.98 -16.65 16.66
CA ILE A 261 -28.07 -17.63 16.71
C ILE A 261 -27.58 -18.90 16.01
N GLU A 262 -26.68 -19.63 16.68
CA GLU A 262 -26.25 -20.94 16.21
C GLU A 262 -27.48 -21.87 16.18
N ALA A 263 -27.97 -22.20 14.98
CA ALA A 263 -28.79 -23.38 14.78
C ALA A 263 -27.93 -24.61 15.13
N LYS A 264 -27.89 -24.97 16.41
CA LYS A 264 -27.23 -26.17 16.91
C LYS A 264 -27.87 -27.37 16.22
N SER A 265 -27.07 -28.22 15.58
CA SER A 265 -27.60 -29.44 14.98
C SER A 265 -28.27 -30.29 16.07
N GLU A 266 -29.48 -30.81 15.79
CA GLU A 266 -30.24 -31.65 16.74
C GLU A 266 -29.51 -32.98 17.08
N HIS A 267 -28.50 -33.36 16.30
CA HIS A 267 -27.67 -34.55 16.51
C HIS A 267 -26.17 -34.20 16.57
N PRO A 268 -25.59 -34.00 17.77
CA PRO A 268 -24.18 -33.69 17.94
C PRO A 268 -23.28 -34.87 17.51
N GLY A 269 -22.13 -34.54 16.92
CA GLY A 269 -21.14 -35.51 16.40
C GLY A 269 -21.03 -35.49 14.88
N LEU A 270 -19.87 -35.90 14.35
CA LEU A 270 -19.62 -35.97 12.91
C LEU A 270 -19.99 -37.35 12.33
N PRO A 271 -20.22 -37.44 11.00
CA PRO A 271 -20.37 -38.72 10.33
C PRO A 271 -19.15 -39.61 10.53
N ILE A 272 -19.36 -40.92 10.67
CA ILE A 272 -18.30 -41.91 10.90
C ILE A 272 -17.18 -41.79 9.85
N GLN A 273 -17.55 -41.57 8.58
CA GLN A 273 -16.58 -41.40 7.49
C GLN A 273 -15.64 -40.22 7.73
N ILE A 274 -16.15 -39.09 8.23
CA ILE A 274 -15.35 -37.89 8.51
C ILE A 274 -14.42 -38.15 9.71
N ILE A 275 -14.93 -38.82 10.75
CA ILE A 275 -14.13 -39.21 11.91
C ILE A 275 -12.96 -40.12 11.47
N GLN A 276 -13.24 -41.14 10.66
CA GLN A 276 -12.22 -42.05 10.11
C GLN A 276 -11.16 -41.31 9.29
N GLN A 277 -11.56 -40.29 8.52
CA GLN A 277 -10.61 -39.48 7.73
C GLN A 277 -9.71 -38.63 8.63
N LEU A 278 -10.25 -38.03 9.69
CA LEU A 278 -9.46 -37.29 10.69
C LEU A 278 -8.50 -38.21 11.45
N GLU A 279 -8.95 -39.41 11.83
CA GLU A 279 -8.11 -40.43 12.46
C GLU A 279 -7.01 -40.92 11.51
N GLN A 280 -7.34 -41.20 10.25
CA GLN A 280 -6.37 -41.61 9.25
C GLN A 280 -5.32 -40.51 8.99
N PHE A 281 -5.74 -39.24 8.93
CA PHE A 281 -4.81 -38.12 8.86
C PHE A 281 -3.89 -38.09 10.09
N TYR A 282 -4.45 -38.26 11.29
CA TYR A 282 -3.67 -38.26 12.52
C TYR A 282 -2.61 -39.38 12.53
N VAL A 283 -3.01 -40.61 12.24
CA VAL A 283 -2.10 -41.77 12.24
C VAL A 283 -1.02 -41.64 11.16
N THR A 284 -1.37 -41.17 9.96
CA THR A 284 -0.43 -41.14 8.83
C THR A 284 0.46 -39.90 8.80
N GLN A 285 -0.06 -38.75 9.24
CA GLN A 285 0.63 -37.45 9.11
C GLN A 285 1.12 -36.89 10.45
N VAL A 286 0.42 -37.16 11.55
CA VAL A 286 0.71 -36.53 12.86
C VAL A 286 1.51 -37.45 13.78
N ALA A 287 1.13 -38.71 13.91
CA ALA A 287 1.78 -39.68 14.79
C ALA A 287 3.30 -39.87 14.54
N PRO A 288 3.83 -39.74 13.30
CA PRO A 288 5.28 -39.80 13.06
C PRO A 288 6.07 -38.59 13.56
N LEU A 289 5.41 -37.48 13.91
CA LEU A 289 6.06 -36.24 14.32
C LEU A 289 6.55 -36.28 15.78
N GLN A 290 7.34 -35.30 16.19
CA GLN A 290 7.78 -35.16 17.59
C GLN A 290 6.59 -34.93 18.53
N LYS A 291 6.65 -35.45 19.76
CA LYS A 291 5.55 -35.37 20.76
C LYS A 291 4.97 -33.96 20.96
N ILE A 292 5.84 -32.93 21.02
CA ILE A 292 5.40 -31.53 21.16
C ILE A 292 4.67 -31.03 19.91
N THR A 293 5.07 -31.49 18.72
CA THR A 293 4.36 -31.14 17.48
C THR A 293 3.01 -31.86 17.41
N GLN A 294 2.96 -33.12 17.87
CA GLN A 294 1.71 -33.87 17.96
C GLN A 294 0.68 -33.13 18.81
N THR A 295 1.04 -32.64 20.00
CA THR A 295 0.09 -31.94 20.89
C THR A 295 -0.52 -30.69 20.23
N PHE A 296 0.27 -29.90 19.50
CA PHE A 296 -0.27 -28.75 18.77
C PHE A 296 -1.22 -29.16 17.63
N TYR A 297 -0.90 -30.22 16.91
CA TYR A 297 -1.76 -30.75 15.85
C TYR A 297 -3.06 -31.33 16.43
N SER A 298 -2.98 -32.15 17.50
CA SER A 298 -4.14 -32.71 18.19
C SER A 298 -5.11 -31.60 18.63
N HIS A 299 -4.60 -30.56 19.28
CA HIS A 299 -5.43 -29.45 19.73
C HIS A 299 -6.10 -28.71 18.55
N SER A 300 -5.37 -28.52 17.45
CA SER A 300 -5.93 -27.86 16.25
C SER A 300 -7.02 -28.70 15.59
N LEU A 301 -6.85 -30.02 15.55
CA LEU A 301 -7.82 -30.96 14.99
C LEU A 301 -9.06 -31.09 15.90
N GLU A 302 -8.87 -31.07 17.22
CA GLU A 302 -9.97 -31.08 18.18
C GLU A 302 -10.85 -29.82 18.05
N MET A 303 -10.24 -28.64 17.89
CA MET A 303 -10.99 -27.40 17.63
C MET A 303 -11.80 -27.48 16.33
N LEU A 304 -11.22 -28.07 15.27
CA LEU A 304 -11.94 -28.28 14.02
C LEU A 304 -13.11 -29.23 14.23
N TYR A 305 -12.87 -30.36 14.89
CA TYR A 305 -13.91 -31.33 15.22
C TYR A 305 -15.08 -30.67 15.98
N GLN A 306 -14.78 -29.88 17.01
CA GLN A 306 -15.78 -29.18 17.81
C GLN A 306 -16.61 -28.21 16.96
N TYR A 307 -15.95 -27.38 16.13
CA TYR A 307 -16.65 -26.45 15.24
C TYR A 307 -17.58 -27.17 14.27
N LEU A 308 -17.07 -28.20 13.58
CA LEU A 308 -17.84 -28.95 12.59
C LEU A 308 -19.01 -29.71 13.23
N SER A 309 -18.77 -30.33 14.39
CA SER A 309 -19.78 -31.07 15.14
C SER A 309 -20.90 -30.16 15.63
N LEU A 310 -20.57 -28.98 16.14
CA LEU A 310 -21.55 -28.01 16.64
C LEU A 310 -22.38 -27.41 15.49
N ARG A 311 -21.73 -27.08 14.37
CA ARG A 311 -22.33 -26.32 13.28
C ARG A 311 -23.11 -27.19 12.29
N PHE A 312 -22.60 -28.37 11.96
CA PHE A 312 -23.14 -29.24 10.91
C PHE A 312 -23.62 -30.60 11.46
N GLY A 313 -23.04 -31.06 12.56
CA GLY A 313 -23.37 -32.36 13.16
C GLY A 313 -23.23 -33.52 12.16
N GLN A 314 -24.18 -34.45 12.22
CA GLN A 314 -24.22 -35.65 11.37
C GLN A 314 -24.50 -35.36 9.88
N SER A 315 -24.80 -34.11 9.51
CA SER A 315 -25.00 -33.72 8.10
C SER A 315 -23.71 -33.21 7.44
N PHE A 316 -22.60 -33.16 8.17
CA PHE A 316 -21.36 -32.58 7.68
C PHE A 316 -20.75 -33.35 6.50
N ASP A 317 -20.35 -32.62 5.47
CA ASP A 317 -19.47 -33.10 4.42
C ASP A 317 -18.42 -32.02 4.10
N TRP A 318 -17.23 -32.40 3.65
CA TRP A 318 -16.17 -31.43 3.36
C TRP A 318 -16.55 -30.41 2.28
N SER A 319 -17.49 -30.74 1.39
CA SER A 319 -17.99 -29.81 0.38
C SER A 319 -18.84 -28.68 0.96
N SER A 320 -19.37 -28.84 2.19
CA SER A 320 -20.15 -27.80 2.86
C SER A 320 -19.29 -26.62 3.34
N LEU A 321 -17.96 -26.79 3.41
CA LEU A 321 -17.03 -25.74 3.81
C LEU A 321 -16.72 -24.79 2.65
N ASN A 322 -17.58 -23.78 2.50
CA ASN A 322 -17.36 -22.63 1.63
C ASN A 322 -16.40 -21.59 2.27
N GLU A 323 -16.13 -20.50 1.56
CA GLU A 323 -15.23 -19.45 2.03
C GLU A 323 -15.71 -18.78 3.31
N ASP A 324 -17.03 -18.59 3.45
CA ASP A 324 -17.65 -17.90 4.59
C ASP A 324 -17.53 -18.73 5.87
N TYR A 325 -17.83 -20.04 5.81
CA TYR A 325 -17.68 -20.93 6.96
C TYR A 325 -16.22 -21.07 7.39
N LEU A 326 -15.29 -21.16 6.44
CA LEU A 326 -13.87 -21.20 6.74
C LEU A 326 -13.40 -19.88 7.35
N ASN A 327 -13.81 -18.75 6.79
CA ASN A 327 -13.48 -17.43 7.33
C ASN A 327 -14.04 -17.27 8.75
N HIS A 328 -15.30 -17.62 8.99
CA HIS A 328 -15.90 -17.60 10.30
C HIS A 328 -15.14 -18.50 11.30
N TYR A 329 -14.82 -19.74 10.91
CA TYR A 329 -14.09 -20.67 11.76
C TYR A 329 -12.73 -20.10 12.21
N PHE A 330 -11.92 -19.59 11.28
CA PHE A 330 -10.57 -19.13 11.57
C PHE A 330 -10.53 -17.71 12.18
N SER A 331 -11.42 -16.82 11.77
CA SER A 331 -11.39 -15.40 12.12
C SER A 331 -12.24 -15.07 13.34
N VAL A 332 -13.30 -15.83 13.62
CA VAL A 332 -14.25 -15.56 14.70
C VAL A 332 -14.22 -16.68 15.73
N TRP A 333 -14.68 -17.88 15.35
CA TRP A 333 -14.92 -18.97 16.30
C TRP A 333 -13.63 -19.38 17.04
N TYR A 334 -12.51 -19.51 16.31
CA TYR A 334 -11.20 -19.80 16.90
C TYR A 334 -10.77 -18.75 17.94
N LEU A 335 -11.00 -17.45 17.69
CA LEU A 335 -10.59 -16.38 18.60
C LEU A 335 -11.45 -16.31 19.87
N GLU A 336 -12.66 -16.86 19.84
CA GLU A 336 -13.59 -16.93 20.97
C GLU A 336 -13.39 -18.17 21.84
N HIS A 337 -12.99 -19.30 21.23
CA HIS A 337 -12.97 -20.59 21.92
C HIS A 337 -11.55 -21.07 22.29
N ALA A 338 -10.50 -20.53 21.66
CA ALA A 338 -9.12 -20.91 21.99
C ALA A 338 -8.37 -19.87 22.83
N LYS A 339 -7.44 -20.36 23.67
CA LYS A 339 -6.38 -19.53 24.26
C LYS A 339 -5.32 -19.28 23.20
N THR A 340 -5.47 -18.18 22.47
CA THR A 340 -4.67 -17.90 21.28
C THR A 340 -3.44 -17.05 21.56
N THR A 341 -2.35 -17.37 20.87
CA THR A 341 -1.12 -16.57 20.78
C THR A 341 -0.75 -16.39 19.30
N PRO A 342 0.09 -15.41 18.94
CA PRO A 342 0.54 -15.26 17.57
C PRO A 342 1.27 -16.50 17.02
N ALA A 343 1.95 -17.27 17.87
CA ALA A 343 2.62 -18.50 17.47
C ALA A 343 1.61 -19.65 17.27
N THR A 344 0.69 -19.84 18.23
CA THR A 344 -0.29 -20.94 18.16
C THR A 344 -1.29 -20.77 17.02
N SER A 345 -1.64 -19.53 16.65
CA SER A 345 -2.50 -19.25 15.48
C SER A 345 -1.83 -19.62 14.15
N LYS A 346 -0.52 -19.37 14.00
CA LYS A 346 0.23 -19.83 12.82
C LYS A 346 0.27 -21.35 12.73
N ILE A 347 0.50 -22.02 13.86
CA ILE A 347 0.50 -23.49 13.91
C ILE A 347 -0.88 -24.02 13.55
N PHE A 348 -1.95 -23.45 14.12
CA PHE A 348 -3.33 -23.82 13.83
C PHE A 348 -3.70 -23.71 12.34
N LEU A 349 -3.39 -22.58 11.70
CA LEU A 349 -3.59 -22.38 10.25
C LEU A 349 -2.77 -23.37 9.41
N ASN A 350 -1.53 -23.65 9.80
CA ASN A 350 -0.67 -24.58 9.08
C ASN A 350 -1.10 -26.04 9.24
N THR A 351 -1.60 -26.43 10.42
CA THR A 351 -2.20 -27.75 10.64
C THR A 351 -3.41 -27.94 9.73
N SER A 352 -4.31 -26.95 9.69
CA SER A 352 -5.50 -26.98 8.82
C SER A 352 -5.12 -27.05 7.34
N LYS A 353 -4.10 -26.28 6.94
CA LYS A 353 -3.52 -26.36 5.59
C LYS A 353 -2.99 -27.75 5.27
N HIS A 354 -2.32 -28.41 6.22
CA HIS A 354 -1.79 -29.75 6.01
C HIS A 354 -2.92 -30.77 5.84
N LEU A 355 -3.93 -30.71 6.70
CA LEU A 355 -5.13 -31.55 6.62
C LEU A 355 -5.84 -31.39 5.28
N PHE A 356 -6.17 -30.16 4.89
CA PHE A 356 -6.93 -29.93 3.65
C PHE A 356 -6.12 -30.32 2.41
N ARG A 357 -4.80 -30.07 2.40
CA ARG A 357 -3.92 -30.56 1.32
C ARG A 357 -3.89 -32.08 1.24
N TRP A 358 -3.86 -32.75 2.38
CA TRP A 358 -3.89 -34.20 2.44
C TRP A 358 -5.22 -34.75 1.91
N LEU A 359 -6.37 -34.19 2.33
CA LEU A 359 -7.68 -34.56 1.78
C LEU A 359 -7.73 -34.40 0.26
N TYR A 360 -7.14 -33.32 -0.26
CA TYR A 360 -7.04 -33.08 -1.70
C TYR A 360 -6.14 -34.09 -2.42
N SER A 361 -4.95 -34.39 -1.86
CA SER A 361 -4.02 -35.34 -2.49
C SER A 361 -4.51 -36.79 -2.46
N GLN A 362 -5.34 -37.15 -1.48
CA GLN A 362 -6.02 -38.44 -1.41
C GLN A 362 -7.30 -38.50 -2.27
N GLY A 363 -7.68 -37.41 -2.95
CA GLY A 363 -8.90 -37.35 -3.76
C GLY A 363 -10.20 -37.38 -2.94
N ILE A 364 -10.13 -37.08 -1.63
CA ILE A 364 -11.28 -37.12 -0.72
C ILE A 364 -12.14 -35.85 -0.87
N SER A 365 -11.50 -34.67 -0.95
CA SER A 365 -12.21 -33.39 -1.05
C SER A 365 -11.40 -32.28 -1.71
N ASN A 366 -12.10 -31.37 -2.39
CA ASN A 366 -11.54 -30.15 -2.99
C ASN A 366 -11.50 -28.94 -2.04
N VAL A 367 -11.85 -29.10 -0.76
CA VAL A 367 -11.91 -28.02 0.25
C VAL A 367 -10.62 -27.20 0.34
N TYR A 368 -9.46 -27.80 0.01
CA TYR A 368 -8.19 -27.07 -0.03
C TYR A 368 -8.18 -25.90 -1.02
N LEU A 369 -8.87 -26.01 -2.16
CA LEU A 369 -8.92 -24.94 -3.17
C LEU A 369 -9.63 -23.71 -2.61
N THR A 370 -10.74 -23.92 -1.90
CA THR A 370 -11.50 -22.89 -1.18
C THR A 370 -10.67 -22.31 -0.04
N PHE A 371 -10.12 -23.19 0.82
CA PHE A 371 -9.31 -22.78 1.96
C PHE A 371 -8.07 -21.98 1.58
N LYS A 372 -7.44 -22.25 0.43
CA LYS A 372 -6.24 -21.54 -0.02
C LYS A 372 -6.46 -20.03 -0.07
N LYS A 373 -7.65 -19.56 -0.48
CA LYS A 373 -8.00 -18.14 -0.54
C LYS A 373 -8.04 -17.52 0.86
N VAL A 374 -8.78 -18.16 1.77
CA VAL A 374 -8.91 -17.76 3.18
C VAL A 374 -7.55 -17.76 3.89
N TYR A 375 -6.74 -18.79 3.67
CA TYR A 375 -5.41 -18.93 4.29
C TYR A 375 -4.46 -17.79 3.92
N ILE A 376 -4.44 -17.37 2.65
CA ILE A 376 -3.55 -16.28 2.20
C ILE A 376 -3.88 -14.99 2.95
N SER A 377 -5.16 -14.69 3.14
CA SER A 377 -5.59 -13.51 3.88
C SER A 377 -5.28 -13.61 5.38
N LEU A 378 -5.40 -14.80 5.97
CA LEU A 378 -5.32 -14.99 7.43
C LEU A 378 -3.92 -15.28 7.99
N ILE A 379 -3.00 -15.84 7.21
CA ILE A 379 -1.67 -16.25 7.71
C ILE A 379 -0.86 -15.08 8.30
N ARG A 380 -1.14 -13.85 7.87
CA ARG A 380 -0.55 -12.63 8.42
C ARG A 380 -1.49 -11.88 9.37
N SER A 381 -2.76 -11.72 9.01
CA SER A 381 -3.70 -10.89 9.78
C SER A 381 -4.13 -11.52 11.10
N LEU A 382 -4.26 -12.84 11.19
CA LEU A 382 -4.71 -13.52 12.41
C LEU A 382 -3.69 -13.39 13.57
N PRO A 383 -2.38 -13.67 13.37
CA PRO A 383 -1.38 -13.43 14.43
C PRO A 383 -1.32 -11.98 14.89
N ILE A 384 -1.43 -11.03 13.94
CA ILE A 384 -1.41 -9.58 14.23
C ILE A 384 -2.65 -9.16 15.01
N THR A 385 -3.82 -9.72 14.68
CA THR A 385 -5.06 -9.46 15.42
C THR A 385 -4.94 -9.91 16.87
N ILE A 386 -4.33 -11.07 17.12
CA ILE A 386 -4.12 -11.57 18.49
C ILE A 386 -3.16 -10.65 19.27
N GLU A 387 -2.13 -10.15 18.60
CA GLU A 387 -1.18 -9.21 19.19
C GLU A 387 -1.85 -7.85 19.50
N ALA A 388 -2.61 -7.31 18.55
CA ALA A 388 -3.38 -6.09 18.71
C ALA A 388 -4.41 -6.22 19.83
N ARG A 389 -5.12 -7.36 19.90
CA ARG A 389 -6.08 -7.65 20.97
C ARG A 389 -5.42 -7.59 22.35
N ARG A 390 -4.28 -8.28 22.52
CA ARG A 390 -3.53 -8.26 23.78
C ARG A 390 -3.10 -6.84 24.16
N TRP A 391 -2.56 -6.10 23.19
CA TRP A 391 -2.08 -4.75 23.43
C TRP A 391 -3.22 -3.78 23.79
N ILE A 392 -4.38 -3.88 23.13
CA ILE A 392 -5.56 -3.05 23.42
C ILE A 392 -6.07 -3.33 24.85
N TRP A 393 -6.07 -4.59 25.29
CA TRP A 393 -6.41 -4.91 26.69
C TRP A 393 -5.44 -4.29 27.70
N GLU A 394 -4.15 -4.29 27.38
CA GLU A 394 -3.12 -3.77 28.28
C GLU A 394 -3.01 -2.24 28.28
N ASN A 395 -3.29 -1.57 27.16
CA ASN A 395 -2.94 -0.16 26.94
C ASN A 395 -4.09 0.70 26.38
N GLY A 396 -5.13 0.10 25.82
CA GLY A 396 -6.19 0.78 25.07
C GLY A 396 -7.44 1.11 25.89
N LEU A 397 -7.61 0.50 27.07
CA LEU A 397 -8.80 0.69 27.91
C LEU A 397 -8.69 1.95 28.77
N ARG A 398 -9.79 2.70 28.88
CA ARG A 398 -9.95 3.81 29.81
C ARG A 398 -11.08 3.51 30.81
N PRO A 399 -10.92 3.92 32.09
CA PRO A 399 -12.01 3.81 33.05
C PRO A 399 -13.21 4.66 32.61
N ILE A 400 -14.41 4.25 33.01
CA ILE A 400 -15.66 4.97 32.75
C ILE A 400 -15.61 6.32 33.45
N ASN A 401 -15.80 7.41 32.70
CA ASN A 401 -16.03 8.73 33.30
C ASN A 401 -17.46 8.78 33.88
N GLU A 402 -17.64 9.44 35.03
CA GLU A 402 -18.91 9.52 35.78
C GLU A 402 -20.08 10.13 34.98
N ASP A 403 -19.79 10.86 33.90
CA ASP A 403 -20.80 11.30 32.93
C ASP A 403 -21.22 10.15 32.01
N HIS A 404 -22.26 9.41 32.43
CA HIS A 404 -22.86 8.26 31.73
C HIS A 404 -23.51 8.57 30.37
N SER A 405 -23.34 9.77 29.81
CA SER A 405 -23.95 10.11 28.53
C SER A 405 -23.09 9.57 27.37
N ASN A 406 -23.62 8.56 26.65
CA ASN A 406 -23.10 7.98 25.39
C ASN A 406 -22.19 6.73 25.48
N LEU A 407 -22.54 5.76 26.34
CA LEU A 407 -22.01 4.40 26.19
C LEU A 407 -22.71 3.68 25.04
N THR A 408 -21.93 3.05 24.15
CA THR A 408 -22.46 2.25 23.04
C THR A 408 -21.74 0.90 23.00
N ALA A 409 -22.50 -0.19 23.14
CA ALA A 409 -22.01 -1.55 22.96
C ALA A 409 -22.31 -1.98 21.52
N ASP A 410 -21.29 -2.30 20.74
CA ASP A 410 -21.46 -2.70 19.35
C ASP A 410 -20.21 -3.41 18.82
N MET A 411 -20.27 -3.81 17.55
CA MET A 411 -19.12 -4.14 16.74
C MET A 411 -18.65 -2.92 15.95
N PHE A 412 -17.41 -2.52 16.17
CA PHE A 412 -16.81 -1.33 15.60
C PHE A 412 -15.64 -1.69 14.68
N MET A 413 -15.43 -0.93 13.61
CA MET A 413 -14.23 -1.09 12.80
C MET A 413 -13.14 -0.13 13.29
N LEU A 414 -12.01 -0.67 13.73
CA LEU A 414 -10.79 0.06 14.09
C LEU A 414 -9.85 0.10 12.88
N ALA A 415 -9.36 1.30 12.55
CA ALA A 415 -8.36 1.54 11.51
C ALA A 415 -7.38 2.62 11.97
N VAL A 416 -6.28 2.80 11.22
CA VAL A 416 -5.34 3.91 11.42
C VAL A 416 -5.47 4.89 10.26
N SER A 417 -5.61 6.17 10.58
CA SER A 417 -5.59 7.28 9.64
C SER A 417 -4.29 8.08 9.77
N SER A 418 -4.11 9.08 8.90
CA SER A 418 -3.00 10.04 9.00
C SER A 418 -2.99 10.83 10.33
N ALA A 419 -4.15 11.02 10.96
CA ALA A 419 -4.29 11.68 12.26
C ALA A 419 -4.19 10.72 13.46
N GLY A 420 -3.97 9.42 13.21
CA GLY A 420 -3.92 8.37 14.24
C GLY A 420 -5.09 7.39 14.16
N PRO A 421 -5.29 6.57 15.20
CA PRO A 421 -6.29 5.52 15.20
C PRO A 421 -7.71 6.12 15.19
N VAL A 422 -8.59 5.52 14.40
CA VAL A 422 -9.99 5.92 14.22
C VAL A 422 -10.91 4.71 14.33
N LEU A 423 -12.14 4.96 14.78
CA LEU A 423 -13.19 3.98 14.93
C LEU A 423 -14.39 4.37 14.08
N LEU A 424 -14.97 3.42 13.35
CA LEU A 424 -16.22 3.64 12.63
C LEU A 424 -17.41 3.49 13.60
N VAL A 425 -18.08 4.60 13.90
CA VAL A 425 -19.26 4.66 14.78
C VAL A 425 -20.42 5.28 14.01
N LYS A 426 -21.53 4.55 13.86
CA LYS A 426 -22.74 5.03 13.14
C LYS A 426 -22.41 5.65 11.77
N ASN A 427 -21.61 4.93 10.97
CA ASN A 427 -21.12 5.35 9.64
C ASN A 427 -20.25 6.62 9.61
N LYS A 428 -19.68 7.03 10.74
CA LYS A 428 -18.71 8.12 10.80
C LYS A 428 -17.42 7.66 11.45
N TRP A 429 -16.30 7.97 10.81
CA TRP A 429 -14.98 7.77 11.40
C TRP A 429 -14.75 8.81 12.50
N LYS A 430 -14.50 8.34 13.72
CA LYS A 430 -14.19 9.18 14.87
C LYS A 430 -12.80 8.84 15.40
N PRO A 431 -11.98 9.82 15.81
CA PRO A 431 -10.72 9.55 16.48
C PRO A 431 -10.92 8.69 17.73
N ILE A 432 -10.02 7.73 17.98
CA ILE A 432 -10.03 6.96 19.22
C ILE A 432 -8.79 7.24 20.07
N TYR A 433 -9.01 7.48 21.35
CA TYR A 433 -7.95 7.83 22.28
C TYR A 433 -7.26 6.59 22.87
N LEU A 434 -6.21 6.12 22.21
CA LEU A 434 -5.36 5.02 22.67
C LEU A 434 -4.03 5.55 23.23
N ARG A 435 -3.49 4.94 24.29
CA ARG A 435 -2.18 5.33 24.85
C ARG A 435 -1.07 4.73 24.00
N GLY A 436 -0.71 5.46 22.94
CA GLY A 436 0.12 4.94 21.86
C GLY A 436 -0.69 4.06 20.92
N PHE A 437 -0.19 3.81 19.72
CA PHE A 437 -0.70 2.77 18.84
C PHE A 437 0.48 2.30 17.98
N PRO A 438 0.82 0.99 17.97
CA PRO A 438 1.95 0.51 17.19
C PRO A 438 1.78 0.82 15.70
N THR A 439 2.70 1.58 15.13
CA THR A 439 2.68 1.99 13.72
C THR A 439 2.80 0.80 12.77
N ILE A 440 3.34 -0.32 13.24
CA ILE A 440 3.40 -1.60 12.51
C ILE A 440 2.01 -2.16 12.12
N TRP A 441 0.93 -1.67 12.76
CA TRP A 441 -0.44 -2.08 12.45
C TRP A 441 -1.20 -1.06 11.59
N SER A 442 -0.52 -0.02 11.09
CA SER A 442 -1.14 1.02 10.24
C SER A 442 -1.83 0.46 9.00
N ASP A 443 -1.30 -0.62 8.43
CA ASP A 443 -1.87 -1.29 7.26
C ASP A 443 -3.06 -2.21 7.59
N TYR A 444 -3.36 -2.45 8.87
CA TYR A 444 -4.35 -3.43 9.31
C TYR A 444 -5.63 -2.77 9.84
N ARG A 445 -6.74 -3.45 9.60
CA ARG A 445 -8.04 -3.11 10.17
C ARG A 445 -8.56 -4.26 11.01
N PHE A 446 -9.27 -3.90 12.06
CA PHE A 446 -9.79 -4.86 13.03
C PHE A 446 -11.26 -4.57 13.28
N TRP A 447 -12.06 -5.63 13.35
CA TRP A 447 -13.36 -5.56 13.98
C TRP A 447 -13.19 -5.70 15.47
N VAL A 448 -13.79 -4.80 16.24
CA VAL A 448 -13.68 -4.71 17.68
C VAL A 448 -15.07 -4.89 18.26
N ARG A 449 -15.29 -5.97 19.01
CA ARG A 449 -16.51 -6.13 19.79
C ARG A 449 -16.26 -5.60 21.20
N GLY A 450 -17.07 -4.64 21.63
CA GLY A 450 -16.89 -4.06 22.95
C GLY A 450 -17.81 -2.87 23.24
N LEU A 451 -17.45 -2.15 24.30
CA LEU A 451 -18.13 -0.96 24.79
C LEU A 451 -17.23 0.26 24.59
N ILE A 452 -17.74 1.27 23.89
CA ILE A 452 -17.09 2.57 23.76
C ILE A 452 -17.85 3.65 24.51
N GLN A 453 -17.11 4.65 24.97
CA GLN A 453 -17.64 5.95 25.38
C GLN A 453 -17.34 6.96 24.27
N SER A 454 -18.37 7.67 23.80
CA SER A 454 -18.22 8.70 22.75
C SER A 454 -18.41 10.09 23.34
N ASP A 455 -17.48 10.99 23.04
CA ASP A 455 -17.61 12.43 23.32
C ASP A 455 -17.66 13.24 22.01
N GLU A 456 -17.66 14.57 22.12
CA GLU A 456 -17.68 15.47 20.94
C GLU A 456 -16.39 15.40 20.12
N ASN A 457 -15.27 15.01 20.73
CA ASN A 457 -13.93 15.08 20.14
C ASN A 457 -13.39 13.71 19.67
N GLY A 458 -14.01 12.61 20.08
CA GLY A 458 -13.57 11.25 19.76
C GLY A 458 -14.28 10.15 20.54
N CYS A 459 -13.60 9.02 20.68
CA CYS A 459 -14.08 7.83 21.37
C CYS A 459 -12.98 7.24 22.26
N SER A 460 -13.37 6.47 23.27
CA SER A 460 -12.46 5.64 24.08
C SER A 460 -13.05 4.25 24.29
N PHE A 461 -12.18 3.23 24.34
CA PHE A 461 -12.62 1.90 24.75
C PHE A 461 -12.80 1.86 26.26
N VAL A 462 -13.99 1.47 26.69
CA VAL A 462 -14.30 1.16 28.09
C VAL A 462 -14.06 -0.33 28.35
N GLN A 463 -14.53 -1.15 27.43
CA GLN A 463 -14.38 -2.60 27.47
C GLN A 463 -14.17 -3.11 26.05
N VAL A 464 -13.25 -4.06 25.88
CA VAL A 464 -13.10 -4.80 24.63
C VAL A 464 -13.29 -6.27 24.96
N GLU A 465 -14.24 -6.92 24.31
CA GLU A 465 -14.51 -8.34 24.48
C GLU A 465 -13.64 -9.17 23.55
N ASN A 466 -13.53 -8.77 22.29
CA ASN A 466 -12.68 -9.45 21.32
C ASN A 466 -12.30 -8.53 20.15
N LEU A 467 -11.27 -8.97 19.42
CA LEU A 467 -10.80 -8.36 18.19
C LEU A 467 -10.78 -9.43 17.09
N TYR A 468 -11.22 -9.08 15.90
CA TYR A 468 -11.27 -9.98 14.74
C TYR A 468 -10.57 -9.33 13.54
N PRO A 469 -9.88 -10.12 12.70
CA PRO A 469 -9.24 -9.58 11.50
C PRO A 469 -10.30 -9.10 10.51
N MET A 470 -10.07 -7.96 9.86
CA MET A 470 -10.81 -7.61 8.65
C MET A 470 -10.26 -8.43 7.49
N VAL A 471 -11.09 -9.31 6.93
CA VAL A 471 -10.71 -10.19 5.83
C VAL A 471 -11.43 -9.73 4.58
N THR A 472 -10.67 -9.22 3.60
CA THR A 472 -11.19 -9.05 2.24
C THR A 472 -10.86 -10.31 1.46
N LEU A 473 -11.88 -11.10 1.14
CA LEU A 473 -11.70 -12.23 0.22
C LEU A 473 -11.53 -11.64 -1.19
N LEU A 474 -10.44 -12.01 -1.86
CA LEU A 474 -10.15 -11.53 -3.21
C LEU A 474 -11.12 -12.21 -4.18
N ASP A 475 -12.16 -11.49 -4.61
CA ASP A 475 -12.96 -11.91 -5.75
C ASP A 475 -12.11 -11.91 -7.02
N ALA A 476 -11.86 -13.11 -7.55
CA ALA A 476 -11.14 -13.31 -8.80
C ALA A 476 -11.88 -12.74 -10.03
N SER A 477 -13.11 -12.25 -9.87
CA SER A 477 -13.97 -11.73 -10.93
C SER A 477 -13.92 -10.21 -11.13
N SER A 478 -13.26 -9.43 -10.25
CA SER A 478 -13.24 -7.96 -10.32
C SER A 478 -11.98 -7.36 -10.96
N ASN A 479 -11.24 -8.15 -11.74
CA ASN A 479 -9.99 -7.73 -12.39
C ASN A 479 -10.15 -7.08 -13.78
N GLU A 480 -11.37 -6.81 -14.24
CA GLU A 480 -11.58 -6.10 -15.50
C GLU A 480 -12.36 -4.80 -15.28
N ASN A 481 -11.70 -3.70 -15.67
CA ASN A 481 -12.27 -2.38 -15.93
C ASN A 481 -12.66 -1.54 -14.71
N GLN A 482 -11.69 -0.77 -14.21
CA GLN A 482 -11.77 0.69 -14.11
C GLN A 482 -10.60 1.19 -13.25
N VAL A 483 -9.52 1.61 -13.89
CA VAL A 483 -8.66 2.66 -13.36
C VAL A 483 -8.57 3.70 -14.46
N LEU A 484 -9.14 4.87 -14.19
CA LEU A 484 -9.13 6.03 -15.09
C LEU A 484 -7.69 6.42 -15.39
N GLY A 485 -7.21 6.11 -16.59
CA GLY A 485 -6.06 6.77 -17.18
C GLY A 485 -6.55 8.04 -17.88
N HIS A 486 -6.29 9.20 -17.29
CA HIS A 486 -6.43 10.45 -18.04
C HIS A 486 -5.14 10.71 -18.84
N LYS A 487 -5.33 10.95 -20.14
CA LYS A 487 -4.30 11.31 -21.12
C LYS A 487 -3.78 12.72 -20.91
#